data_AF-A0A924I9U1-F1
#
_entry.id   AF-A0A924I9U1-F1
#
_cell.length_a   1.000
_cell.length_b   1.000
_cell.length_c   1.000
_cell.angle_alpha   90.00
_cell.angle_beta   90.00
_cell.angle_gamma   90.00
#
_symmetry.space_group_name_H-M   'P 1'
#
loop_
_entity.id
_entity.type
_entity.pdbx_description
1 polymer ?
#
loop_
_entity_poly.entity_id
_entity_poly.type
_entity_poly.pdbx_seq_one_letter_code
_entity_poly.pdbx_strand_id
1 'polypeptide(L)'
;MTTKPKPLILLPLLLSLSFSRNFAPSACANDVDTLSSVSKSSRDVIRLFRDEIQDATTKMKWRGERLSEDTIYAAALTGLSWQSAWGKNPLFSMQWGDLKKAEPKGKRRKPQETEKLIASVQQREYNGDAKGAVMLAEANFAPLEIALNPTLKTSVGGALKKMQEPERAFEIYAAPFDPGKKSTNAPELNREFRLTAFDLARRTALRREDNSEEYKRQAIAFALSLLLQPDTENRLLDTELVAYLEREGVDLDRVALGILQAPSGLPGLPQYAYVASDLLLLRATPRLLPYLMHLAQSNDVHIRSRSVVALATVAYQRQRNDAPGWSKKLTLNELREYGLSSGERKMIVQEAMEAVKSDNYRLRMAGAQALGLLGDEKSVALLQKLTKDPAYTLSPQIKGTNVRTIQFPVRAAACAAAFRFDFKWNPGGGTSSGKDLDTQKRGGQDVTNDRRNFRKEMSLPLRITPLDMYEF
;
A
#
# COMPACT_ATOMS: atom_id res chain seq x y z
N MET A 1 -4.90 -57.74 21.20
CA MET A 1 -5.40 -56.82 20.16
C MET A 1 -6.09 -55.66 20.86
N THR A 2 -5.40 -54.53 21.00
CA THR A 2 -5.84 -53.36 21.76
C THR A 2 -6.49 -52.33 20.82
N THR A 3 -7.80 -52.17 20.93
CA THR A 3 -8.58 -51.21 20.13
C THR A 3 -8.52 -49.82 20.76
N LYS A 4 -7.89 -48.87 20.07
CA LYS A 4 -7.88 -47.44 20.45
C LYS A 4 -9.29 -46.83 20.33
N PRO A 5 -9.72 -45.96 21.26
CA PRO A 5 -10.98 -45.23 21.13
C PRO A 5 -10.85 -44.05 20.15
N LYS A 6 -11.92 -43.82 19.37
CA LYS A 6 -12.06 -42.69 18.44
C LYS A 6 -12.33 -41.38 19.20
N PRO A 7 -11.84 -40.22 18.71
CA PRO A 7 -12.13 -38.93 19.34
C PRO A 7 -13.53 -38.42 18.96
N LEU A 8 -14.25 -37.88 19.95
CA LEU A 8 -15.50 -37.14 19.75
C LEU A 8 -15.22 -35.82 19.00
N ILE A 9 -15.98 -35.58 17.95
CA ILE A 9 -16.02 -34.32 17.21
C ILE A 9 -17.07 -33.43 17.90
N LEU A 10 -16.62 -32.33 18.52
CA LEU A 10 -17.47 -31.26 19.04
C LEU A 10 -17.82 -30.28 17.91
N LEU A 11 -19.11 -30.19 17.58
CA LEU A 11 -19.68 -29.17 16.69
C LEU A 11 -19.71 -27.80 17.40
N PRO A 12 -19.38 -26.68 16.72
CA PRO A 12 -19.60 -25.36 17.28
C PRO A 12 -21.06 -24.92 17.07
N LEU A 13 -21.71 -24.54 18.17
CA LEU A 13 -23.00 -23.85 18.21
C LEU A 13 -22.87 -22.47 17.54
N LEU A 14 -23.65 -22.24 16.49
CA LEU A 14 -23.88 -20.94 15.88
C LEU A 14 -24.87 -20.13 16.75
N LEU A 15 -24.37 -19.10 17.44
CA LEU A 15 -25.19 -18.07 18.07
C LEU A 15 -25.54 -17.00 17.01
N SER A 16 -26.80 -16.98 16.56
CA SER A 16 -27.35 -15.87 15.77
C SER A 16 -27.68 -14.70 16.71
N LEU A 17 -26.91 -13.62 16.63
CA LEU A 17 -27.28 -12.34 17.25
C LEU A 17 -27.99 -11.47 16.23
N SER A 18 -29.32 -11.41 16.35
CA SER A 18 -30.17 -10.48 15.61
C SER A 18 -30.07 -9.10 16.26
N PHE A 19 -29.28 -8.20 15.67
CA PHE A 19 -29.31 -6.78 16.04
C PHE A 19 -30.39 -6.06 15.22
N SER A 20 -31.52 -5.79 15.87
CA SER A 20 -32.49 -4.80 15.41
C SER A 20 -32.43 -3.62 16.37
N ARG A 21 -32.08 -2.43 15.89
CA ARG A 21 -32.40 -1.17 16.57
C ARG A 21 -32.38 0.04 15.63
N ASN A 22 -33.54 0.68 15.61
CA ASN A 22 -33.82 2.00 15.09
C ASN A 22 -32.90 3.05 15.74
N PHE A 23 -32.15 3.79 14.93
CA PHE A 23 -31.50 5.03 15.34
C PHE A 23 -32.34 6.21 14.85
N ALA A 24 -32.78 7.06 15.80
CA ALA A 24 -33.31 8.37 15.48
C ALA A 24 -32.14 9.34 15.19
N PRO A 25 -32.24 10.18 14.13
CA PRO A 25 -31.15 11.09 13.78
C PRO A 25 -31.16 12.32 14.70
N SER A 26 -30.03 12.55 15.38
CA SER A 26 -29.70 13.81 16.03
C SER A 26 -29.22 14.82 14.98
N ALA A 27 -29.74 16.04 15.07
CA ALA A 27 -29.58 17.11 14.09
C ALA A 27 -28.13 17.65 13.99
N CYS A 28 -27.43 17.24 12.93
CA CYS A 28 -26.30 17.97 12.34
C CYS A 28 -26.56 18.09 10.83
N ALA A 29 -27.27 19.15 10.42
CA ALA A 29 -27.88 19.26 9.10
C ALA A 29 -26.95 19.65 7.93
N ASN A 30 -25.62 19.65 8.10
CA ASN A 30 -24.68 20.02 7.04
C ASN A 30 -23.81 18.85 6.51
N ASP A 31 -23.91 17.63 7.08
CA ASP A 31 -23.13 16.45 6.66
C ASP A 31 -23.93 15.42 5.83
N VAL A 32 -25.23 15.67 5.60
CA VAL A 32 -26.09 14.72 4.86
C VAL A 32 -25.80 14.78 3.35
N ASP A 33 -25.44 15.94 2.81
CA ASP A 33 -25.16 16.11 1.38
C ASP A 33 -23.82 15.48 0.94
N THR A 34 -22.81 15.47 1.82
CA THR A 34 -21.53 14.79 1.58
C THR A 34 -21.66 13.27 1.65
N LEU A 35 -22.42 12.73 2.59
CA LEU A 35 -22.65 11.27 2.66
C LEU A 35 -23.51 10.75 1.49
N SER A 36 -24.50 11.53 1.03
CA SER A 36 -25.31 11.15 -0.13
C SER A 36 -24.49 11.11 -1.42
N SER A 37 -23.57 12.06 -1.62
CA SER A 37 -22.70 12.12 -2.80
C SER A 37 -21.65 11.00 -2.84
N VAL A 38 -21.06 10.62 -1.69
CA VAL A 38 -20.15 9.47 -1.58
C VAL A 38 -20.86 8.16 -1.96
N SER A 39 -22.11 7.97 -1.52
CA SER A 39 -22.88 6.77 -1.85
C SER A 39 -23.20 6.65 -3.35
N LYS A 40 -23.39 7.79 -4.03
CA LYS A 40 -23.65 7.83 -5.47
C LYS A 40 -22.39 7.46 -6.26
N SER A 41 -21.25 8.05 -5.90
CA SER A 41 -19.97 7.81 -6.57
C SER A 41 -19.51 6.35 -6.45
N SER A 42 -19.72 5.71 -5.30
CA SER A 42 -19.40 4.28 -5.12
C SER A 42 -20.24 3.36 -6.03
N ARG A 43 -21.53 3.69 -6.25
CA ARG A 43 -22.38 2.95 -7.19
C ARG A 43 -21.90 3.11 -8.64
N ASP A 44 -21.37 4.27 -8.99
CA ASP A 44 -20.83 4.53 -10.32
C ASP A 44 -19.59 3.67 -10.60
N VAL A 45 -18.69 3.49 -9.61
CA VAL A 45 -17.54 2.56 -9.74
C VAL A 45 -17.99 1.11 -9.88
N ILE A 46 -18.96 0.67 -9.08
CA ILE A 46 -19.49 -0.70 -9.19
C ILE A 46 -20.13 -0.92 -10.57
N ARG A 47 -20.84 0.08 -11.10
CA ARG A 47 -21.40 0.03 -12.46
C ARG A 47 -20.30 -0.03 -13.51
N LEU A 48 -19.25 0.77 -13.33
CA LEU A 48 -18.11 0.84 -14.23
C LEU A 48 -17.37 -0.51 -14.33
N PHE A 49 -17.23 -1.22 -13.22
CA PHE A 49 -16.56 -2.53 -13.15
C PHE A 49 -17.54 -3.73 -13.08
N ARG A 50 -18.79 -3.56 -13.52
CA ARG A 50 -19.83 -4.59 -13.33
C ARG A 50 -19.41 -5.94 -13.92
N ASP A 51 -18.93 -5.95 -15.15
CA ASP A 51 -18.58 -7.18 -15.87
C ASP A 51 -17.32 -7.81 -15.30
N GLU A 52 -16.38 -7.00 -14.80
CA GLU A 52 -15.16 -7.44 -14.13
C GLU A 52 -15.44 -8.05 -12.75
N ILE A 53 -16.44 -7.55 -12.04
CA ILE A 53 -16.90 -8.06 -10.74
C ILE A 53 -17.71 -9.35 -10.94
N GLN A 54 -18.65 -9.38 -11.88
CA GLN A 54 -19.51 -10.55 -12.13
C GLN A 54 -18.72 -11.75 -12.62
N ASP A 55 -17.78 -11.54 -13.55
CA ASP A 55 -17.02 -12.62 -14.17
C ASP A 55 -15.70 -12.91 -13.46
N ALA A 56 -15.45 -12.32 -12.28
CA ALA A 56 -14.10 -12.24 -11.74
C ALA A 56 -13.44 -13.61 -11.56
N THR A 57 -14.16 -14.54 -10.94
CA THR A 57 -13.71 -15.90 -10.68
C THR A 57 -13.46 -16.66 -11.98
N THR A 58 -14.32 -16.50 -12.98
CA THR A 58 -14.22 -17.14 -14.30
C THR A 58 -13.01 -16.61 -15.07
N LYS A 59 -12.84 -15.28 -15.16
CA LYS A 59 -11.73 -14.65 -15.88
C LYS A 59 -10.37 -14.95 -15.23
N MET A 60 -10.31 -15.02 -13.89
CA MET A 60 -9.12 -15.46 -13.16
C MET A 60 -8.88 -16.98 -13.22
N LYS A 61 -9.84 -17.77 -13.73
CA LYS A 61 -9.84 -19.24 -13.71
C LYS A 61 -9.63 -19.81 -12.29
N TRP A 62 -10.19 -19.13 -11.29
CA TRP A 62 -10.04 -19.50 -9.88
C TRP A 62 -10.83 -20.77 -9.56
N ARG A 63 -10.16 -21.77 -8.97
CA ARG A 63 -10.74 -23.08 -8.60
C ARG A 63 -10.71 -23.36 -7.10
N GLY A 64 -10.26 -22.39 -6.30
CA GLY A 64 -10.19 -22.54 -4.84
C GLY A 64 -11.51 -22.19 -4.16
N GLU A 65 -11.43 -21.80 -2.88
CA GLU A 65 -12.59 -21.42 -2.07
C GLU A 65 -13.34 -20.20 -2.63
N ARG A 66 -14.61 -20.04 -2.23
CA ARG A 66 -15.41 -18.89 -2.65
C ARG A 66 -14.75 -17.59 -2.18
N LEU A 67 -14.44 -16.70 -3.13
CA LEU A 67 -13.91 -15.38 -2.82
C LEU A 67 -14.98 -14.50 -2.16
N SER A 68 -14.58 -13.68 -1.20
CA SER A 68 -15.48 -12.68 -0.61
C SER A 68 -15.84 -11.60 -1.65
N GLU A 69 -16.93 -10.88 -1.42
CA GLU A 69 -17.32 -9.77 -2.30
C GLU A 69 -16.23 -8.68 -2.35
N ASP A 70 -15.56 -8.43 -1.23
CA ASP A 70 -14.47 -7.45 -1.16
C ASP A 70 -13.23 -7.94 -1.93
N THR A 71 -12.91 -9.24 -1.86
CA THR A 71 -11.82 -9.81 -2.69
C THR A 71 -12.14 -9.75 -4.17
N ILE A 72 -13.39 -10.00 -4.58
CA ILE A 72 -13.84 -9.85 -5.97
C ILE A 72 -13.75 -8.39 -6.41
N TYR A 73 -14.20 -7.46 -5.57
CA TYR A 73 -14.12 -6.02 -5.82
C TYR A 73 -12.66 -5.56 -5.97
N ALA A 74 -11.78 -5.98 -5.06
CA ALA A 74 -10.35 -5.71 -5.15
C ALA A 74 -9.76 -6.30 -6.44
N ALA A 75 -10.08 -7.55 -6.79
CA ALA A 75 -9.59 -8.20 -8.01
C ALA A 75 -10.02 -7.47 -9.29
N ALA A 76 -11.25 -6.97 -9.32
CA ALA A 76 -11.76 -6.17 -10.45
C ALA A 76 -11.03 -4.82 -10.57
N LEU A 77 -10.96 -4.05 -9.50
CA LEU A 77 -10.36 -2.71 -9.54
C LEU A 77 -8.84 -2.73 -9.75
N THR A 78 -8.18 -3.79 -9.29
CA THR A 78 -6.73 -4.01 -9.51
C THR A 78 -6.42 -4.60 -10.89
N GLY A 79 -7.41 -4.82 -11.76
CA GLY A 79 -7.14 -5.40 -13.07
C GLY A 79 -6.65 -6.84 -13.02
N LEU A 80 -6.92 -7.58 -11.93
CA LEU A 80 -6.63 -9.01 -11.83
C LEU A 80 -7.67 -9.86 -12.55
N SER A 81 -8.94 -9.43 -12.52
CA SER A 81 -10.04 -10.15 -13.13
C SER A 81 -10.28 -9.83 -14.60
N TRP A 82 -9.49 -8.95 -15.20
CA TRP A 82 -9.60 -8.63 -16.61
C TRP A 82 -8.22 -8.41 -17.18
N GLN A 83 -8.09 -8.73 -18.46
CA GLN A 83 -6.94 -8.30 -19.22
C GLN A 83 -7.17 -6.82 -19.47
N SER A 84 -6.29 -5.95 -18.98
CA SER A 84 -6.11 -4.70 -19.72
C SER A 84 -5.76 -5.11 -21.16
N ALA A 85 -6.04 -4.28 -22.17
CA ALA A 85 -5.84 -4.62 -23.58
C ALA A 85 -4.39 -5.06 -23.96
N TRP A 86 -3.47 -5.18 -22.99
CA TRP A 86 -2.03 -5.28 -23.12
C TRP A 86 -1.48 -6.60 -22.57
N GLY A 87 -1.99 -7.72 -23.09
CA GLY A 87 -1.47 -9.06 -22.85
C GLY A 87 -2.17 -9.84 -21.74
N LYS A 88 -1.96 -11.16 -21.71
CA LYS A 88 -2.66 -12.10 -20.79
C LYS A 88 -2.31 -11.94 -19.30
N ASN A 89 -1.54 -10.91 -18.93
CA ASN A 89 -1.05 -10.70 -17.57
C ASN A 89 -1.81 -9.55 -16.92
N PRO A 90 -2.29 -9.71 -15.68
CA PRO A 90 -3.03 -8.66 -15.03
C PRO A 90 -2.14 -7.46 -14.66
N LEU A 91 -2.73 -6.26 -14.68
CA LEU A 91 -2.05 -4.97 -14.55
C LEU A 91 -1.25 -4.84 -13.25
N PHE A 92 -1.75 -5.47 -12.19
CA PHE A 92 -1.11 -5.55 -10.89
C PHE A 92 0.00 -6.58 -10.79
N SER A 93 -0.03 -7.64 -11.59
CA SER A 93 1.02 -8.67 -11.56
C SER A 93 2.17 -8.30 -12.49
N MET A 94 2.70 -7.08 -12.45
CA MET A 94 3.99 -6.79 -13.10
C MET A 94 5.18 -7.52 -12.45
N GLN A 95 4.96 -8.71 -11.87
CA GLN A 95 5.86 -9.82 -12.09
C GLN A 95 5.92 -10.09 -13.59
N TRP A 96 7.04 -9.67 -14.17
CA TRP A 96 7.58 -10.01 -15.49
C TRP A 96 6.85 -11.20 -16.11
N GLY A 97 5.80 -10.93 -16.88
CA GLY A 97 5.17 -11.98 -17.67
C GLY A 97 6.26 -12.65 -18.49
N ASP A 98 6.16 -13.97 -18.68
CA ASP A 98 7.08 -14.72 -19.52
C ASP A 98 6.85 -14.31 -20.99
N LEU A 99 7.34 -13.11 -21.32
CA LEU A 99 7.13 -12.38 -22.57
C LEU A 99 7.92 -12.99 -23.73
N LYS A 100 8.61 -14.11 -23.48
CA LYS A 100 9.30 -14.95 -24.45
C LYS A 100 8.42 -15.47 -25.59
N LYS A 101 7.11 -15.24 -25.54
CA LYS A 101 6.15 -15.63 -26.59
C LYS A 101 5.76 -14.50 -27.55
N ALA A 102 6.28 -13.29 -27.39
CA ALA A 102 6.12 -12.25 -28.40
C ALA A 102 6.94 -12.64 -29.64
N GLU A 103 6.27 -13.04 -30.72
CA GLU A 103 6.95 -13.29 -31.99
C GLU A 103 7.43 -11.95 -32.58
N PRO A 104 8.73 -11.75 -32.79
CA PRO A 104 9.25 -10.52 -33.38
C PRO A 104 8.69 -10.34 -34.80
N LYS A 105 8.41 -9.10 -35.22
CA LYS A 105 8.03 -8.83 -36.61
C LYS A 105 9.27 -9.01 -37.50
N GLY A 106 9.32 -10.12 -38.25
CA GLY A 106 10.26 -10.32 -39.34
C GLY A 106 11.47 -11.22 -39.02
N LYS A 107 12.45 -11.24 -39.95
CA LYS A 107 13.68 -12.02 -39.82
C LYS A 107 14.45 -11.55 -38.58
N ARG A 108 14.90 -12.48 -37.73
CA ARG A 108 15.75 -12.18 -36.56
C ARG A 108 16.92 -11.28 -36.97
N ARG A 109 16.91 -10.02 -36.53
CA ARG A 109 18.02 -9.08 -36.73
C ARG A 109 19.19 -9.45 -35.84
N LYS A 110 20.39 -9.03 -36.24
CA LYS A 110 21.56 -9.14 -35.36
C LYS A 110 21.39 -8.15 -34.19
N PRO A 111 21.75 -8.51 -32.95
CA PRO A 111 21.62 -7.62 -31.79
C PRO A 111 22.23 -6.22 -32.00
N GLN A 112 23.37 -6.14 -32.67
CA GLN A 112 24.05 -4.87 -32.98
C GLN A 112 23.24 -3.95 -33.91
N GLU A 113 22.48 -4.50 -34.85
CA GLU A 113 21.62 -3.72 -35.75
C GLU A 113 20.41 -3.17 -34.99
N THR A 114 19.83 -3.99 -34.10
CA THR A 114 18.75 -3.58 -33.21
C THR A 114 19.19 -2.44 -32.29
N GLU A 115 20.36 -2.53 -31.67
CA GLU A 115 20.92 -1.47 -30.81
C GLU A 115 21.13 -0.15 -31.58
N LYS A 116 21.67 -0.22 -32.80
CA LYS A 116 21.83 0.98 -33.66
C LYS A 116 20.50 1.63 -34.01
N LEU A 117 19.47 0.83 -34.30
CA LEU A 117 18.13 1.34 -34.60
C LEU A 117 17.49 1.99 -33.37
N ILE A 118 17.62 1.37 -32.18
CA ILE A 118 17.14 1.95 -30.92
C ILE A 118 17.83 3.30 -30.66
N ALA A 119 19.16 3.35 -30.77
CA ALA A 119 19.92 4.59 -30.60
C ALA A 119 19.48 5.68 -31.61
N SER A 120 19.16 5.29 -32.84
CA SER A 120 18.66 6.22 -33.86
C SER A 120 17.27 6.80 -33.52
N VAL A 121 16.37 5.98 -32.96
CA VAL A 121 15.06 6.44 -32.47
C VAL A 121 15.23 7.43 -31.32
N GLN A 122 16.09 7.11 -30.34
CA GLN A 122 16.41 8.02 -29.23
C GLN A 122 17.00 9.34 -29.71
N GLN A 123 17.96 9.29 -30.64
CA GLN A 123 18.61 10.50 -31.16
C GLN A 123 17.62 11.43 -31.85
N ARG A 124 16.66 10.89 -32.62
CA ARG A 124 15.61 11.69 -33.25
C ARG A 124 14.71 12.35 -32.21
N GLU A 125 14.30 11.60 -31.19
CA GLU A 125 13.47 12.12 -30.11
C GLU A 125 14.18 13.22 -29.30
N TYR A 126 15.48 13.05 -29.04
CA TYR A 126 16.34 14.04 -28.40
C TYR A 126 16.51 15.31 -29.25
N ASN A 127 16.65 15.16 -30.57
CA ASN A 127 16.73 16.28 -31.51
C ASN A 127 15.38 17.00 -31.73
N GLY A 128 14.30 16.59 -31.05
CA GLY A 128 12.97 17.17 -31.19
C GLY A 128 12.16 16.66 -32.39
N ASP A 129 12.69 15.72 -33.18
CA ASP A 129 11.99 15.09 -34.29
C ASP A 129 11.08 13.95 -33.80
N ALA A 130 10.02 14.32 -33.08
CA ALA A 130 9.08 13.37 -32.49
C ALA A 130 8.42 12.47 -33.56
N LYS A 131 7.93 13.07 -34.65
CA LYS A 131 7.29 12.31 -35.74
C LYS A 131 8.25 11.34 -36.40
N GLY A 132 9.48 11.77 -36.69
CA GLY A 132 10.49 10.92 -37.29
C GLY A 132 10.98 9.81 -36.35
N ALA A 133 10.96 10.01 -35.03
CA ALA A 133 11.24 8.97 -34.04
C ALA A 133 10.16 7.88 -34.04
N VAL A 134 8.87 8.27 -34.00
CA VAL A 134 7.73 7.33 -34.03
C VAL A 134 7.71 6.56 -35.35
N MET A 135 7.81 7.24 -36.50
CA MET A 135 7.82 6.58 -37.80
C MET A 135 8.99 5.60 -37.95
N LEU A 136 10.19 5.98 -37.49
CA LEU A 136 11.35 5.10 -37.53
C LEU A 136 11.14 3.86 -36.66
N ALA A 137 10.53 4.03 -35.48
CA ALA A 137 10.22 2.92 -34.59
C ALA A 137 9.17 1.99 -35.21
N GLU A 138 8.04 2.50 -35.68
CA GLU A 138 6.94 1.70 -36.25
C GLU A 138 7.31 0.99 -37.55
N ALA A 139 8.21 1.56 -38.35
CA ALA A 139 8.74 0.92 -39.54
C ALA A 139 9.64 -0.28 -39.21
N ASN A 140 10.26 -0.29 -38.03
CA ASN A 140 11.30 -1.26 -37.67
C ASN A 140 10.90 -2.21 -36.55
N PHE A 141 9.92 -1.90 -35.71
CA PHE A 141 9.57 -2.69 -34.54
C PHE A 141 8.07 -2.95 -34.50
N ALA A 142 7.66 -4.12 -34.04
CA ALA A 142 6.27 -4.37 -33.69
C ALA A 142 5.84 -3.48 -32.50
N PRO A 143 4.54 -3.11 -32.38
CA PRO A 143 4.05 -2.34 -31.23
C PRO A 143 4.45 -2.96 -29.89
N LEU A 144 4.39 -4.29 -29.79
CA LEU A 144 4.80 -5.01 -28.59
C LEU A 144 6.32 -4.94 -28.34
N GLU A 145 7.16 -4.92 -29.37
CA GLU A 145 8.62 -4.73 -29.20
C GLU A 145 8.96 -3.33 -28.70
N ILE A 146 8.24 -2.30 -29.18
CA ILE A 146 8.38 -0.92 -28.71
C ILE A 146 8.00 -0.84 -27.23
N ALA A 147 6.85 -1.40 -26.86
CA ALA A 147 6.35 -1.44 -25.49
C ALA A 147 7.29 -2.19 -24.51
N LEU A 148 7.89 -3.30 -24.99
CA LEU A 148 8.70 -4.18 -24.15
C LEU A 148 10.09 -3.67 -23.86
N ASN A 149 10.67 -2.89 -24.76
CA ASN A 149 12.00 -2.33 -24.60
C ASN A 149 11.93 -0.98 -23.86
N PRO A 150 12.48 -0.83 -22.65
CA PRO A 150 12.37 0.40 -21.86
C PRO A 150 12.79 1.66 -22.64
N THR A 151 13.86 1.53 -23.43
CA THR A 151 14.42 2.63 -24.20
C THR A 151 13.51 3.09 -25.32
N LEU A 152 13.01 2.15 -26.14
CA LEU A 152 12.01 2.45 -27.17
C LEU A 152 10.72 2.97 -26.55
N LYS A 153 10.28 2.37 -25.43
CA LYS A 153 9.08 2.78 -24.70
C LYS A 153 9.16 4.24 -24.26
N THR A 154 10.26 4.64 -23.62
CA THR A 154 10.48 6.02 -23.20
C THR A 154 10.52 6.97 -24.39
N SER A 155 11.29 6.67 -25.44
CA SER A 155 11.43 7.59 -26.57
C SER A 155 10.20 7.67 -27.44
N VAL A 156 9.57 6.54 -27.81
CA VAL A 156 8.35 6.55 -28.62
C VAL A 156 7.18 7.13 -27.81
N GLY A 157 7.01 6.73 -26.55
CA GLY A 157 5.99 7.30 -25.67
C GLY A 157 6.17 8.80 -25.44
N GLY A 158 7.42 9.26 -25.26
CA GLY A 158 7.76 10.68 -25.12
C GLY A 158 7.50 11.48 -26.40
N ALA A 159 7.82 10.91 -27.56
CA ALA A 159 7.52 11.50 -28.86
C ALA A 159 6.00 11.63 -29.10
N LEU A 160 5.22 10.58 -28.81
CA LEU A 160 3.75 10.61 -28.93
C LEU A 160 3.13 11.67 -27.99
N LYS A 161 3.67 11.82 -26.78
CA LYS A 161 3.27 12.91 -25.86
C LYS A 161 3.55 14.30 -26.47
N LYS A 162 4.73 14.52 -27.05
CA LYS A 162 5.09 15.77 -27.74
C LYS A 162 4.18 16.06 -28.94
N MET A 163 3.71 15.02 -29.62
CA MET A 163 2.75 15.10 -30.73
C MET A 163 1.28 15.28 -30.28
N GLN A 164 1.02 15.35 -28.97
CA GLN A 164 -0.33 15.45 -28.41
C GLN A 164 -1.24 14.24 -28.72
N GLU A 165 -0.66 13.05 -28.83
CA GLU A 165 -1.36 11.78 -29.06
C GLU A 165 -1.37 10.93 -27.76
N PRO A 166 -2.12 11.33 -26.71
CA PRO A 166 -2.04 10.69 -25.40
C PRO A 166 -2.56 9.25 -25.38
N GLU A 167 -3.47 8.89 -26.30
CA GLU A 167 -4.02 7.54 -26.42
C GLU A 167 -2.94 6.57 -26.86
N ARG A 168 -2.29 6.85 -27.99
CA ARG A 168 -1.15 6.05 -28.48
C ARG A 168 0.01 6.05 -27.49
N ALA A 169 0.27 7.18 -26.83
CA ALA A 169 1.28 7.21 -25.77
C ALA A 169 0.89 6.30 -24.59
N PHE A 170 -0.38 6.32 -24.18
CA PHE A 170 -0.89 5.49 -23.10
C PHE A 170 -0.70 4.01 -23.44
N GLU A 171 -1.04 3.59 -24.65
CA GLU A 171 -0.83 2.22 -25.14
C GLU A 171 0.62 1.75 -24.96
N ILE A 172 1.58 2.61 -25.31
CA ILE A 172 3.01 2.32 -25.13
C ILE A 172 3.36 2.22 -23.64
N TYR A 173 2.99 3.20 -22.80
CA TYR A 173 3.38 3.22 -21.38
C TYR A 173 2.69 2.15 -20.53
N ALA A 174 1.42 1.87 -20.81
CA ALA A 174 0.58 0.93 -20.08
C ALA A 174 0.96 -0.54 -20.31
N ALA A 175 1.64 -0.82 -21.42
CA ALA A 175 2.07 -2.16 -21.74
C ALA A 175 3.10 -2.71 -20.74
N PRO A 176 3.18 -4.04 -20.54
CA PRO A 176 4.28 -4.64 -19.77
C PRO A 176 5.63 -4.28 -20.39
N PHE A 177 6.71 -4.31 -19.61
CA PHE A 177 8.06 -4.23 -20.17
C PHE A 177 8.97 -5.31 -19.60
N ASP A 178 10.00 -5.69 -20.35
CA ASP A 178 11.06 -6.59 -19.92
C ASP A 178 12.31 -5.75 -19.58
N PRO A 179 12.75 -5.73 -18.31
CA PRO A 179 13.85 -4.91 -17.86
C PRO A 179 15.19 -5.53 -18.31
N GLY A 180 15.15 -6.73 -18.89
CA GLY A 180 16.30 -7.58 -19.10
C GLY A 180 16.89 -8.07 -17.79
N LYS A 181 17.74 -9.10 -17.87
CA LYS A 181 18.43 -9.68 -16.70
C LYS A 181 19.40 -8.73 -15.98
N LYS A 182 19.62 -7.52 -16.49
CA LYS A 182 20.72 -6.62 -16.05
C LYS A 182 20.28 -5.24 -15.56
N SER A 183 18.99 -4.88 -15.62
CA SER A 183 18.58 -3.55 -15.14
C SER A 183 18.42 -3.56 -13.63
N THR A 184 19.35 -2.90 -12.93
CA THR A 184 19.24 -2.64 -11.49
C THR A 184 18.10 -1.66 -11.17
N ASN A 185 17.67 -0.86 -12.14
CA ASN A 185 16.70 0.22 -11.98
C ASN A 185 15.30 -0.18 -12.49
N ALA A 186 15.06 -1.48 -12.60
CA ALA A 186 13.81 -2.02 -13.15
C ALA A 186 12.57 -1.60 -12.32
N PRO A 187 12.59 -1.62 -10.97
CA PRO A 187 11.44 -1.17 -10.17
C PRO A 187 11.10 0.31 -10.38
N GLU A 188 12.13 1.17 -10.45
CA GLU A 188 11.98 2.62 -10.61
C GLU A 188 11.40 2.95 -11.99
N LEU A 189 11.95 2.37 -13.06
CA LEU A 189 11.40 2.52 -14.42
C LEU A 189 9.97 2.01 -14.51
N ASN A 190 9.67 0.87 -13.88
CA ASN A 190 8.32 0.32 -13.84
C ASN A 190 7.33 1.28 -13.17
N ARG A 191 7.77 1.95 -12.11
CA ARG A 191 6.97 2.94 -11.43
C ARG A 191 6.74 4.18 -12.29
N GLU A 192 7.79 4.69 -12.95
CA GLU A 192 7.71 5.84 -13.85
C GLU A 192 6.74 5.58 -15.01
N PHE A 193 6.79 4.40 -15.62
CA PHE A 193 5.87 4.01 -16.69
C PHE A 193 4.42 3.96 -16.23
N ARG A 194 4.15 3.39 -15.04
CA ARG A 194 2.80 3.39 -14.47
C ARG A 194 2.30 4.77 -14.13
N LEU A 195 3.16 5.63 -13.59
CA LEU A 195 2.81 7.01 -13.28
C LEU A 195 2.43 7.76 -14.57
N THR A 196 3.22 7.58 -15.62
CA THR A 196 2.94 8.17 -16.93
C THR A 196 1.65 7.61 -17.54
N ALA A 197 1.43 6.29 -17.45
CA ALA A 197 0.20 5.65 -17.93
C ALA A 197 -1.03 6.12 -17.15
N PHE A 198 -0.94 6.25 -15.83
CA PHE A 198 -1.96 6.85 -14.98
C PHE A 198 -2.32 8.26 -15.44
N ASP A 199 -1.33 9.12 -15.62
CA ASP A 199 -1.54 10.51 -16.03
C ASP A 199 -2.18 10.62 -17.41
N LEU A 200 -1.76 9.79 -18.36
CA LEU A 200 -2.32 9.75 -19.70
C LEU A 200 -3.76 9.25 -19.68
N ALA A 201 -4.05 8.13 -19.02
CA ALA A 201 -5.40 7.59 -18.88
C ALA A 201 -6.34 8.60 -18.20
N ARG A 202 -5.88 9.24 -17.11
CA ARG A 202 -6.64 10.28 -16.40
C ARG A 202 -6.98 11.46 -17.32
N ARG A 203 -6.04 11.94 -18.13
CA ARG A 203 -6.26 13.05 -19.07
C ARG A 203 -7.18 12.66 -20.21
N THR A 204 -7.03 11.47 -20.78
CA THR A 204 -7.88 10.98 -21.86
C THR A 204 -9.32 10.78 -21.37
N ALA A 205 -9.52 10.24 -20.17
CA ALA A 205 -10.85 10.09 -19.57
C ALA A 205 -11.62 11.41 -19.44
N LEU A 206 -10.92 12.56 -19.31
CA LEU A 206 -11.54 13.88 -19.23
C LEU A 206 -12.00 14.45 -20.59
N ARG A 207 -11.56 13.89 -21.72
CA ARG A 207 -11.83 14.45 -23.06
C ARG A 207 -13.26 14.24 -23.59
N ARG A 208 -14.14 13.58 -22.83
CA ARG A 208 -15.58 13.35 -23.18
C ARG A 208 -15.79 12.70 -24.56
N GLU A 209 -14.95 11.73 -24.90
CA GLU A 209 -15.08 10.91 -26.11
C GLU A 209 -15.70 9.54 -25.78
N ASP A 210 -16.09 8.78 -26.80
CA ASP A 210 -16.85 7.51 -26.71
C ASP A 210 -16.16 6.42 -25.84
N ASN A 211 -14.88 6.59 -25.49
CA ASN A 211 -14.08 5.64 -24.69
C ASN A 211 -13.74 6.14 -23.28
N SER A 212 -14.39 7.20 -22.77
CA SER A 212 -14.04 7.81 -21.48
C SER A 212 -14.09 6.84 -20.29
N GLU A 213 -15.06 5.91 -20.28
CA GLU A 213 -15.22 4.92 -19.20
C GLU A 213 -14.10 3.88 -19.20
N GLU A 214 -13.58 3.49 -20.37
CA GLU A 214 -12.45 2.55 -20.44
C GLU A 214 -11.17 3.18 -19.87
N TYR A 215 -10.84 4.39 -20.30
CA TYR A 215 -9.68 5.11 -19.76
C TYR A 215 -9.85 5.43 -18.27
N LYS A 216 -11.07 5.68 -17.80
CA LYS A 216 -11.36 5.84 -16.37
C LYS A 216 -11.07 4.55 -15.60
N ARG A 217 -11.49 3.37 -16.10
CA ARG A 217 -11.15 2.07 -15.49
C ARG A 217 -9.65 1.86 -15.40
N GLN A 218 -8.94 2.14 -16.50
CA GLN A 218 -7.49 1.99 -16.57
C GLN A 218 -6.78 2.95 -15.61
N ALA A 219 -7.22 4.21 -15.52
CA ALA A 219 -6.68 5.20 -14.59
C ALA A 219 -6.86 4.78 -13.13
N ILE A 220 -8.05 4.26 -12.76
CA ILE A 220 -8.30 3.69 -11.42
C ILE A 220 -7.34 2.52 -11.13
N ALA A 221 -7.18 1.60 -12.07
CA ALA A 221 -6.31 0.44 -11.91
C ALA A 221 -4.84 0.84 -11.76
N PHE A 222 -4.34 1.78 -12.57
CA PHE A 222 -2.97 2.29 -12.44
C PHE A 222 -2.77 3.06 -11.13
N ALA A 223 -3.72 3.90 -10.73
CA ALA A 223 -3.65 4.63 -9.46
C ALA A 223 -3.56 3.69 -8.26
N LEU A 224 -4.39 2.64 -8.22
CA LEU A 224 -4.29 1.60 -7.20
C LEU A 224 -2.95 0.88 -7.26
N SER A 225 -2.42 0.59 -8.45
CA SER A 225 -1.13 -0.12 -8.60
C SER A 225 0.05 0.69 -8.06
N LEU A 226 -0.01 2.01 -8.19
CA LEU A 226 0.96 2.94 -7.62
C LEU A 226 0.78 3.08 -6.11
N LEU A 227 -0.46 3.19 -5.63
CA LEU A 227 -0.76 3.26 -4.20
C LEU A 227 -0.35 1.98 -3.45
N LEU A 228 -0.56 0.82 -4.09
CA LEU A 228 -0.20 -0.48 -3.53
C LEU A 228 1.29 -0.82 -3.70
N GLN A 229 2.07 0.05 -4.35
CA GLN A 229 3.54 0.01 -4.45
C GLN A 229 4.11 1.42 -4.25
N PRO A 230 3.99 1.94 -3.02
CA PRO A 230 4.35 3.31 -2.68
C PRO A 230 5.81 3.64 -2.97
N ASP A 231 6.05 4.94 -3.17
CA ASP A 231 7.40 5.47 -3.17
C ASP A 231 7.89 5.69 -1.74
N THR A 232 9.16 5.38 -1.47
CA THR A 232 9.81 5.86 -0.24
C THR A 232 10.00 7.38 -0.27
N GLU A 233 10.13 7.97 -1.45
CA GLU A 233 10.59 9.35 -1.63
C GLU A 233 9.46 10.35 -1.91
N ASN A 234 8.36 9.91 -2.55
CA ASN A 234 7.30 10.79 -3.06
C ASN A 234 5.94 10.60 -2.37
N ARG A 235 5.83 11.07 -1.12
CA ARG A 235 4.57 11.01 -0.33
C ARG A 235 3.44 11.89 -0.88
N LEU A 236 3.79 12.98 -1.57
CA LEU A 236 2.78 13.87 -2.16
C LEU A 236 1.99 13.14 -3.24
N LEU A 237 2.64 12.29 -4.02
CA LEU A 237 2.00 11.46 -5.02
C LEU A 237 1.00 10.48 -4.38
N ASP A 238 1.34 9.82 -3.27
CA ASP A 238 0.39 8.92 -2.59
C ASP A 238 -0.87 9.66 -2.15
N THR A 239 -0.73 10.90 -1.67
CA THR A 239 -1.87 11.76 -1.29
C THR A 239 -2.73 12.12 -2.50
N GLU A 240 -2.11 12.46 -3.64
CA GLU A 240 -2.81 12.73 -4.90
C GLU A 240 -3.57 11.50 -5.40
N LEU A 241 -2.95 10.31 -5.33
CA LEU A 241 -3.55 9.05 -5.77
C LEU A 241 -4.76 8.68 -4.91
N VAL A 242 -4.67 8.82 -3.58
CA VAL A 242 -5.82 8.62 -2.67
C VAL A 242 -6.95 9.59 -3.02
N ALA A 243 -6.64 10.88 -3.14
CA ALA A 243 -7.65 11.90 -3.46
C ALA A 243 -8.32 11.64 -4.83
N TYR A 244 -7.53 11.19 -5.82
CA TYR A 244 -8.07 10.78 -7.12
C TYR A 244 -9.04 9.59 -6.97
N LEU A 245 -8.62 8.53 -6.30
CA LEU A 245 -9.43 7.30 -6.14
C LEU A 245 -10.72 7.58 -5.39
N GLU A 246 -10.68 8.37 -4.31
CA GLU A 246 -11.87 8.77 -3.56
C GLU A 246 -12.83 9.61 -4.40
N ARG A 247 -12.31 10.56 -5.19
CA ARG A 247 -13.12 11.38 -6.08
C ARG A 247 -13.81 10.54 -7.16
N GLU A 248 -13.14 9.50 -7.65
CA GLU A 248 -13.74 8.57 -8.60
C GLU A 248 -14.75 7.60 -7.96
N GLY A 249 -14.84 7.54 -6.62
CA GLY A 249 -15.80 6.72 -5.88
C GLY A 249 -15.27 5.38 -5.40
N VAL A 250 -13.96 5.18 -5.44
CA VAL A 250 -13.34 3.91 -5.04
C VAL A 250 -13.40 3.76 -3.52
N ASP A 251 -14.12 2.74 -3.04
CA ASP A 251 -14.08 2.33 -1.63
C ASP A 251 -12.74 1.63 -1.33
N LEU A 252 -11.72 2.40 -0.94
CA LEU A 252 -10.38 1.93 -0.62
C LEU A 252 -10.36 0.95 0.56
N ASP A 253 -11.30 1.09 1.49
CA ASP A 253 -11.41 0.21 2.65
C ASP A 253 -11.79 -1.20 2.18
N ARG A 254 -12.77 -1.31 1.27
CA ARG A 254 -13.13 -2.59 0.63
C ARG A 254 -11.99 -3.18 -0.19
N VAL A 255 -11.22 -2.36 -0.90
CA VAL A 255 -10.04 -2.85 -1.64
C VAL A 255 -9.04 -3.49 -0.67
N ALA A 256 -8.71 -2.79 0.42
CA ALA A 256 -7.76 -3.28 1.40
C ALA A 256 -8.26 -4.53 2.15
N LEU A 257 -9.54 -4.56 2.55
CA LEU A 257 -10.15 -5.74 3.14
C LEU A 257 -10.16 -6.92 2.16
N GLY A 258 -10.48 -6.67 0.88
CA GLY A 258 -10.46 -7.68 -0.16
C GLY A 258 -9.09 -8.30 -0.39
N ILE A 259 -8.02 -7.50 -0.29
CA ILE A 259 -6.63 -7.97 -0.33
C ILE A 259 -6.31 -8.83 0.90
N LEU A 260 -6.69 -8.38 2.11
CA LEU A 260 -6.39 -9.10 3.35
C LEU A 260 -7.18 -10.40 3.51
N GLN A 261 -8.37 -10.48 2.91
CA GLN A 261 -9.20 -11.68 2.86
C GLN A 261 -8.85 -12.61 1.69
N ALA A 262 -8.00 -12.17 0.76
CA ALA A 262 -7.65 -12.96 -0.40
C ALA A 262 -6.94 -14.26 0.03
N PRO A 263 -7.38 -15.44 -0.48
CA PRO A 263 -6.72 -16.69 -0.17
C PRO A 263 -5.28 -16.66 -0.66
N SER A 264 -4.37 -17.29 0.09
CA SER A 264 -2.94 -17.28 -0.23
C SER A 264 -2.60 -17.88 -1.61
N GLY A 265 -3.47 -18.74 -2.14
CA GLY A 265 -3.35 -19.30 -3.49
C GLY A 265 -3.82 -18.38 -4.61
N LEU A 266 -4.52 -17.28 -4.31
CA LEU A 266 -4.96 -16.33 -5.33
C LEU A 266 -3.74 -15.55 -5.87
N PRO A 267 -3.48 -15.58 -7.18
CA PRO A 267 -2.33 -14.86 -7.75
C PRO A 267 -2.46 -13.35 -7.54
N GLY A 268 -1.37 -12.70 -7.16
CA GLY A 268 -1.30 -11.24 -7.06
C GLY A 268 -1.77 -10.69 -5.72
N LEU A 269 -3.07 -10.69 -5.38
CA LEU A 269 -3.58 -9.92 -4.23
C LEU A 269 -2.84 -10.15 -2.90
N PRO A 270 -2.62 -11.39 -2.42
CA PRO A 270 -2.04 -11.63 -1.10
C PRO A 270 -0.64 -11.02 -0.92
N GLN A 271 0.10 -10.77 -2.01
CA GLN A 271 1.41 -10.13 -1.93
C GLN A 271 1.33 -8.69 -1.40
N TYR A 272 0.17 -8.04 -1.52
CA TYR A 272 -0.09 -6.67 -1.06
C TYR A 272 -0.69 -6.58 0.34
N ALA A 273 -0.79 -7.70 1.08
CA ALA A 273 -1.42 -7.72 2.41
C ALA A 273 -0.83 -6.68 3.38
N TYR A 274 0.48 -6.41 3.31
CA TYR A 274 1.14 -5.45 4.19
C TYR A 274 0.77 -4.01 3.84
N VAL A 275 0.86 -3.65 2.56
CA VAL A 275 0.41 -2.35 2.06
C VAL A 275 -1.08 -2.12 2.35
N ALA A 276 -1.92 -3.15 2.19
CA ALA A 276 -3.33 -3.08 2.55
C ALA A 276 -3.55 -2.85 4.05
N SER A 277 -2.78 -3.51 4.92
CA SER A 277 -2.85 -3.29 6.37
C SER A 277 -2.41 -1.87 6.78
N ASP A 278 -1.39 -1.35 6.12
CA ASP A 278 -0.90 0.02 6.30
C ASP A 278 -1.95 1.05 5.80
N LEU A 279 -2.64 0.75 4.69
CA LEU A 279 -3.72 1.59 4.15
C LEU A 279 -4.93 1.63 5.09
N LEU A 280 -5.33 0.49 5.69
CA LEU A 280 -6.39 0.47 6.69
C LEU A 280 -6.01 1.26 7.95
N LEU A 281 -4.73 1.22 8.36
CA LEU A 281 -4.25 2.02 9.47
C LEU A 281 -4.36 3.53 9.19
N LEU A 282 -3.97 3.99 8.00
CA LEU A 282 -4.13 5.40 7.58
C LEU A 282 -5.59 5.84 7.55
N ARG A 283 -6.49 4.91 7.23
CA ARG A 283 -7.93 5.15 7.05
C ARG A 283 -8.77 4.60 8.20
N ALA A 284 -8.17 4.42 9.37
CA ALA A 284 -8.81 3.76 10.48
C ALA A 284 -10.09 4.52 10.90
N THR A 285 -11.26 3.91 10.70
CA THR A 285 -12.58 4.43 11.07
C THR A 285 -13.35 3.47 11.97
N PRO A 286 -14.37 3.94 12.73
CA PRO A 286 -15.21 3.06 13.54
C PRO A 286 -15.87 1.93 12.73
N ARG A 287 -16.16 2.15 11.43
CA ARG A 287 -16.68 1.11 10.52
C ARG A 287 -15.73 -0.09 10.39
N LEU A 288 -14.42 0.15 10.51
CA LEU A 288 -13.40 -0.88 10.41
C LEU A 288 -13.14 -1.63 11.72
N LEU A 289 -13.74 -1.21 12.83
CA LEU A 289 -13.45 -1.75 14.16
C LEU A 289 -13.53 -3.29 14.24
N PRO A 290 -14.58 -3.96 13.72
CA PRO A 290 -14.65 -5.43 13.80
C PRO A 290 -13.50 -6.11 13.04
N TYR A 291 -13.10 -5.54 11.90
CA TYR A 291 -12.00 -6.06 11.09
C TYR A 291 -10.65 -5.82 11.77
N LEU A 292 -10.43 -4.63 12.32
CA LEU A 292 -9.19 -4.31 13.03
C LEU A 292 -9.02 -5.16 14.29
N MET A 293 -10.12 -5.44 15.02
CA MET A 293 -10.10 -6.39 16.14
C MET A 293 -9.73 -7.80 15.70
N HIS A 294 -10.29 -8.27 14.59
CA HIS A 294 -9.91 -9.57 14.03
C HIS A 294 -8.43 -9.61 13.60
N LEU A 295 -7.95 -8.57 12.92
CA LEU A 295 -6.56 -8.50 12.44
C LEU A 295 -5.55 -8.31 13.59
N ALA A 296 -5.96 -7.70 14.71
CA ALA A 296 -5.16 -7.65 15.96
C ALA A 296 -4.94 -9.04 16.59
N GLN A 297 -5.65 -10.07 16.12
CA GLN A 297 -5.43 -11.46 16.50
C GLN A 297 -4.69 -12.26 15.41
N SER A 298 -4.32 -11.65 14.28
CA SER A 298 -3.63 -12.31 13.15
C SER A 298 -2.31 -12.93 13.58
N ASN A 299 -1.98 -14.14 13.11
CA ASN A 299 -0.67 -14.77 13.34
C ASN A 299 0.48 -14.02 12.66
N ASP A 300 0.18 -13.17 11.68
CA ASP A 300 1.18 -12.30 11.07
C ASP A 300 1.42 -11.08 11.97
N VAL A 301 2.65 -11.01 12.50
CA VAL A 301 3.09 -9.96 13.43
C VAL A 301 2.94 -8.56 12.83
N HIS A 302 3.18 -8.39 11.54
CA HIS A 302 3.10 -7.08 10.90
C HIS A 302 1.66 -6.61 10.81
N ILE A 303 0.77 -7.44 10.26
CA ILE A 303 -0.67 -7.15 10.18
C ILE A 303 -1.22 -6.88 11.59
N ARG A 304 -0.84 -7.72 12.56
CA ARG A 304 -1.22 -7.54 13.97
C ARG A 304 -0.78 -6.18 14.50
N SER A 305 0.50 -5.83 14.32
CA SER A 305 1.07 -4.58 14.79
C SER A 305 0.37 -3.35 14.19
N ARG A 306 0.08 -3.36 12.87
CA ARG A 306 -0.66 -2.27 12.21
C ARG A 306 -2.08 -2.16 12.72
N SER A 307 -2.73 -3.29 12.99
CA SER A 307 -4.10 -3.33 13.50
C SER A 307 -4.19 -2.75 14.91
N VAL A 308 -3.24 -3.06 15.80
CA VAL A 308 -3.19 -2.48 17.16
C VAL A 308 -3.07 -0.95 17.11
N VAL A 309 -2.20 -0.42 16.25
CA VAL A 309 -2.08 1.03 16.07
C VAL A 309 -3.36 1.61 15.48
N ALA A 310 -3.99 0.92 14.51
CA ALA A 310 -5.20 1.37 13.84
C ALA A 310 -6.37 1.45 14.81
N LEU A 311 -6.52 0.46 15.70
CA LEU A 311 -7.49 0.46 16.78
C LEU A 311 -7.33 1.69 17.68
N ALA A 312 -6.10 2.02 18.08
CA ALA A 312 -5.84 3.22 18.84
C ALA A 312 -6.16 4.51 18.06
N THR A 313 -5.90 4.54 16.75
CA THR A 313 -6.31 5.62 15.86
C THR A 313 -7.84 5.76 15.78
N VAL A 314 -8.60 4.66 15.72
CA VAL A 314 -10.08 4.69 15.76
C VAL A 314 -10.57 5.26 17.08
N ALA A 315 -9.97 4.84 18.19
CA ALA A 315 -10.30 5.38 19.52
C ALA A 315 -10.02 6.88 19.66
N TYR A 316 -9.18 7.41 18.75
CA TYR A 316 -8.54 8.71 18.82
C TYR A 316 -8.61 9.46 17.47
N GLN A 317 -9.81 9.71 16.95
CA GLN A 317 -9.97 10.50 15.72
C GLN A 317 -9.97 12.01 15.99
N ARG A 318 -9.18 12.73 15.20
CA ARG A 318 -9.07 14.20 15.16
C ARG A 318 -10.33 14.84 14.54
N GLN A 319 -10.74 16.06 14.93
CA GLN A 319 -11.76 16.80 14.18
C GLN A 319 -11.20 17.29 12.84
N ARG A 320 -12.04 17.30 11.80
CA ARG A 320 -11.71 17.87 10.48
C ARG A 320 -11.29 19.36 10.55
N ASN A 321 -11.72 20.07 11.60
CA ASN A 321 -11.43 21.49 11.85
C ASN A 321 -10.28 21.74 12.82
N ASP A 322 -9.67 20.70 13.41
CA ASP A 322 -8.41 20.87 14.14
C ASP A 322 -7.37 21.26 13.07
N ALA A 323 -6.98 22.53 13.02
CA ALA A 323 -6.01 23.05 12.04
C ALA A 323 -4.75 22.15 12.00
N PRO A 324 -4.09 21.93 10.84
CA PRO A 324 -2.83 21.17 10.71
C PRO A 324 -1.65 21.90 11.40
N GLY A 325 -1.78 22.18 12.69
CA GLY A 325 -0.77 22.74 13.56
C GLY A 325 0.23 21.67 13.95
N TRP A 326 0.99 21.15 13.00
CA TRP A 326 2.29 20.54 13.33
C TRP A 326 3.30 21.62 13.76
N SER A 327 2.96 22.91 13.63
CA SER A 327 3.75 24.04 14.09
C SER A 327 3.33 24.56 15.47
N LYS A 328 4.23 24.34 16.44
CA LYS A 328 4.54 25.16 17.63
C LYS A 328 3.99 24.82 19.02
N LYS A 329 3.03 23.92 19.21
CA LYS A 329 2.78 23.26 20.50
C LYS A 329 1.68 22.23 20.27
N LEU A 330 1.95 20.98 20.62
CA LEU A 330 0.93 19.94 20.65
C LEU A 330 0.02 20.16 21.87
N THR A 331 -0.59 21.34 22.00
CA THR A 331 -1.77 21.50 22.85
C THR A 331 -2.90 20.83 22.09
N LEU A 332 -2.95 19.50 22.21
CA LEU A 332 -4.09 18.70 21.78
C LEU A 332 -5.29 19.25 22.55
N ASN A 333 -6.16 19.98 21.86
CA ASN A 333 -7.45 20.38 22.42
C ASN A 333 -8.20 19.14 22.93
N GLU A 334 -9.11 19.35 23.88
CA GLU A 334 -9.88 18.29 24.54
C GLU A 334 -10.47 17.29 23.54
N LEU A 335 -10.01 16.06 23.69
CA LEU A 335 -10.26 14.92 22.82
C LEU A 335 -11.72 14.51 23.00
N ARG A 336 -12.54 14.54 21.93
CA ARG A 336 -13.92 14.06 22.03
C ARG A 336 -14.06 12.63 21.52
N GLU A 337 -14.79 11.85 22.29
CA GLU A 337 -15.13 10.46 22.05
C GLU A 337 -16.05 10.32 20.83
N TYR A 338 -15.60 9.66 19.77
CA TYR A 338 -16.50 9.21 18.69
C TYR A 338 -17.01 7.83 18.99
N GLY A 339 -18.34 7.64 18.93
CA GLY A 339 -19.08 6.44 18.49
C GLY A 339 -18.77 5.07 19.09
N LEU A 340 -17.74 4.94 19.91
CA LEU A 340 -17.29 3.72 20.56
C LEU A 340 -17.94 3.62 21.93
N SER A 341 -18.50 2.46 22.21
CA SER A 341 -18.90 2.08 23.55
C SER A 341 -17.69 2.02 24.51
N SER A 342 -17.96 2.15 25.80
CA SER A 342 -16.95 1.94 26.85
C SER A 342 -16.34 0.54 26.78
N GLY A 343 -17.11 -0.46 26.35
CA GLY A 343 -16.65 -1.83 26.11
C GLY A 343 -15.59 -1.90 25.01
N GLU A 344 -15.85 -1.29 23.84
CA GLU A 344 -14.91 -1.27 22.73
C GLU A 344 -13.62 -0.54 23.09
N ARG A 345 -13.70 0.60 23.79
CA ARG A 345 -12.50 1.31 24.29
C ARG A 345 -11.67 0.44 25.21
N LYS A 346 -12.32 -0.28 26.14
CA LYS A 346 -11.64 -1.19 27.06
C LYS A 346 -10.91 -2.30 26.30
N MET A 347 -11.52 -2.85 25.25
CA MET A 347 -10.86 -3.84 24.38
C MET A 347 -9.63 -3.25 23.68
N ILE A 348 -9.74 -2.05 23.10
CA ILE A 348 -8.61 -1.38 22.42
C ILE A 348 -7.45 -1.13 23.39
N VAL A 349 -7.73 -0.65 24.61
CA VAL A 349 -6.71 -0.46 25.65
C VAL A 349 -6.06 -1.80 26.02
N GLN A 350 -6.85 -2.87 26.17
CA GLN A 350 -6.34 -4.19 26.47
C GLN A 350 -5.40 -4.70 25.38
N GLU A 351 -5.77 -4.59 24.10
CA GLU A 351 -4.94 -4.97 22.96
C GLU A 351 -3.60 -4.21 22.94
N ALA A 352 -3.61 -2.90 23.20
CA ALA A 352 -2.39 -2.10 23.29
C ALA A 352 -1.49 -2.56 24.45
N MET A 353 -2.08 -2.87 25.61
CA MET A 353 -1.36 -3.34 26.80
C MET A 353 -0.75 -4.73 26.61
N GLU A 354 -1.44 -5.63 25.90
CA GLU A 354 -0.93 -6.95 25.54
C GLU A 354 0.22 -6.84 24.52
N ALA A 355 0.10 -5.95 23.52
CA ALA A 355 1.14 -5.70 22.54
C ALA A 355 2.47 -5.22 23.18
N VAL A 356 2.40 -4.35 24.20
CA VAL A 356 3.57 -3.89 24.97
C VAL A 356 4.29 -5.02 25.71
N LYS A 357 3.58 -6.09 26.08
CA LYS A 357 4.14 -7.24 26.80
C LYS A 357 4.68 -8.33 25.86
N SER A 358 4.54 -8.16 24.54
CA SER A 358 4.95 -9.17 23.57
C SER A 358 6.46 -9.38 23.54
N ASP A 359 6.89 -10.62 23.31
CA ASP A 359 8.30 -10.93 23.00
C ASP A 359 8.74 -10.34 21.65
N ASN A 360 7.79 -10.01 20.77
CA ASN A 360 8.08 -9.41 19.48
C ASN A 360 8.21 -7.89 19.57
N TYR A 361 9.39 -7.37 19.19
CA TYR A 361 9.67 -5.93 19.27
C TYR A 361 8.73 -5.08 18.39
N ARG A 362 8.22 -5.59 17.26
CA ARG A 362 7.26 -4.85 16.41
C ARG A 362 5.93 -4.63 17.13
N LEU A 363 5.46 -5.62 17.88
CA LEU A 363 4.26 -5.50 18.69
C LEU A 363 4.49 -4.58 19.88
N ARG A 364 5.65 -4.64 20.54
CA ARG A 364 5.97 -3.68 21.61
C ARG A 364 6.03 -2.25 21.11
N MET A 365 6.62 -2.04 19.94
CA MET A 365 6.65 -0.74 19.25
C MET A 365 5.23 -0.25 18.94
N ALA A 366 4.40 -1.08 18.33
CA ALA A 366 2.99 -0.76 18.04
C ALA A 366 2.19 -0.48 19.32
N GLY A 367 2.41 -1.26 20.38
CA GLY A 367 1.82 -1.04 21.69
C GLY A 367 2.21 0.32 22.28
N ALA A 368 3.49 0.71 22.19
CA ALA A 368 3.95 2.03 22.62
C ALA A 368 3.24 3.16 21.86
N GLN A 369 3.14 3.02 20.54
CA GLN A 369 2.42 3.99 19.69
C GLN A 369 0.94 4.07 20.06
N ALA A 370 0.29 2.91 20.21
CA ALA A 370 -1.11 2.81 20.58
C ALA A 370 -1.40 3.45 21.94
N LEU A 371 -0.56 3.20 22.96
CA LEU A 371 -0.69 3.84 24.27
C LEU A 371 -0.52 5.36 24.20
N GLY A 372 0.43 5.85 23.38
CA GLY A 372 0.58 7.28 23.12
C GLY A 372 -0.63 7.91 22.41
N LEU A 373 -1.25 7.19 21.47
CA LEU A 373 -2.48 7.64 20.81
C LEU A 373 -3.67 7.68 21.77
N LEU A 374 -3.82 6.65 22.61
CA LEU A 374 -4.89 6.55 23.61
C LEU A 374 -4.78 7.64 24.69
N GLY A 375 -3.57 8.05 25.07
CA GLY A 375 -3.37 9.21 25.93
C GLY A 375 -3.73 9.02 27.40
N ASP A 376 -3.86 7.78 27.88
CA ASP A 376 -4.08 7.50 29.31
C ASP A 376 -2.79 7.75 30.11
N GLU A 377 -2.83 8.63 31.11
CA GLU A 377 -1.71 8.96 32.01
C GLU A 377 -1.12 7.71 32.67
N LYS A 378 -1.94 6.68 32.94
CA LYS A 378 -1.46 5.41 33.51
C LYS A 378 -0.46 4.70 32.59
N SER A 379 -0.47 5.03 31.29
CA SER A 379 0.45 4.48 30.29
C SER A 379 1.87 5.04 30.41
N VAL A 380 2.06 6.19 31.05
CA VAL A 380 3.38 6.87 31.15
C VAL A 380 4.43 5.95 31.78
N ALA A 381 4.09 5.23 32.84
CA ALA A 381 5.00 4.30 33.50
C ALA A 381 5.46 3.16 32.57
N LEU A 382 4.56 2.68 31.70
CA LEU A 382 4.87 1.65 30.71
C LEU A 382 5.73 2.21 29.57
N LEU A 383 5.41 3.40 29.08
CA LEU A 383 6.22 4.09 28.07
C LEU A 383 7.64 4.33 28.60
N GLN A 384 7.78 4.76 29.86
CA GLN A 384 9.08 4.95 30.49
C GLN A 384 9.87 3.63 30.54
N LYS A 385 9.21 2.50 30.84
CA LYS A 385 9.86 1.18 30.78
C LYS A 385 10.33 0.83 29.36
N LEU A 386 9.53 1.13 28.35
CA LEU A 386 9.86 0.87 26.93
C LEU A 386 11.00 1.75 26.39
N THR A 387 11.32 2.88 27.02
CA THR A 387 12.55 3.64 26.69
C THR A 387 13.84 2.87 26.95
N LYS A 388 13.77 1.76 27.69
CA LYS A 388 14.90 0.87 27.97
C LYS A 388 14.83 -0.44 27.18
N ASP A 389 13.96 -0.53 26.18
CA ASP A 389 13.79 -1.77 25.39
C ASP A 389 15.13 -2.22 24.76
N PRO A 390 15.46 -3.52 24.77
CA PRO A 390 16.75 -3.98 24.27
C PRO A 390 16.82 -4.06 22.73
N ALA A 391 15.69 -4.04 22.00
CA ALA A 391 15.70 -4.29 20.57
C ALA A 391 16.35 -3.14 19.77
N TYR A 392 17.30 -3.48 18.89
CA TYR A 392 17.94 -2.53 17.99
C TYR A 392 18.07 -3.05 16.56
N THR A 393 18.16 -2.11 15.61
CA THR A 393 18.44 -2.37 14.20
C THR A 393 19.68 -1.62 13.75
N LEU A 394 20.43 -2.20 12.81
CA LEU A 394 21.62 -1.61 12.20
C LEU A 394 21.35 -1.25 10.74
N SER A 395 21.82 -0.09 10.30
CA SER A 395 21.86 0.25 8.88
C SER A 395 22.85 -0.65 8.14
N PRO A 396 22.68 -0.84 6.82
CA PRO A 396 23.72 -1.39 5.97
C PRO A 396 25.04 -0.63 6.19
N GLN A 397 26.15 -1.36 6.19
CA GLN A 397 27.46 -0.75 6.32
C GLN A 397 27.79 0.04 5.05
N ILE A 398 28.21 1.30 5.22
CA ILE A 398 28.69 2.11 4.10
C ILE A 398 30.03 1.52 3.65
N LYS A 399 30.16 1.22 2.35
CA LYS A 399 31.36 0.60 1.80
C LYS A 399 32.59 1.47 2.10
N GLY A 400 33.60 0.89 2.75
CA GLY A 400 34.84 1.58 3.11
C GLY A 400 34.81 2.30 4.47
N THR A 401 33.71 2.23 5.24
CA THR A 401 33.67 2.74 6.61
C THR A 401 33.23 1.66 7.60
N ASN A 402 33.70 1.75 8.85
CA ASN A 402 33.21 0.92 9.97
C ASN A 402 32.04 1.60 10.71
N VAL A 403 31.41 2.56 10.05
CA VAL A 403 30.34 3.38 10.61
C VAL A 403 29.01 2.72 10.30
N ARG A 404 28.16 2.56 11.33
CA ARG A 404 26.78 2.09 11.18
C ARG A 404 25.86 2.98 12.00
N THR A 405 24.64 3.17 11.50
CA THR A 405 23.57 3.79 12.27
C THR A 405 22.84 2.70 13.04
N ILE A 406 22.79 2.83 14.36
CA ILE A 406 22.00 1.97 15.23
C ILE A 406 20.72 2.71 15.65
N GLN A 407 19.60 2.02 15.57
CA GLN A 407 18.28 2.55 15.91
C GLN A 407 17.61 1.62 16.92
N PHE A 408 16.88 2.19 17.88
CA PHE A 408 16.10 1.45 18.87
C PHE A 408 14.60 1.68 18.62
N PRO A 409 13.95 0.91 17.74
CA PRO A 409 12.61 1.23 17.24
C PRO A 409 11.55 1.33 18.35
N VAL A 410 11.60 0.45 19.36
CA VAL A 410 10.66 0.49 20.50
C VAL A 410 10.90 1.73 21.37
N ARG A 411 12.17 2.09 21.60
CA ARG A 411 12.52 3.28 22.39
C ARG A 411 12.09 4.55 21.66
N ALA A 412 12.32 4.65 20.35
CA ALA A 412 11.89 5.75 19.51
C ALA A 412 10.36 5.93 19.57
N ALA A 413 9.60 4.86 19.39
CA ALA A 413 8.15 4.88 19.52
C ALA A 413 7.68 5.31 20.92
N ALA A 414 8.32 4.81 21.98
CA ALA A 414 7.98 5.18 23.35
C ALA A 414 8.29 6.66 23.66
N CYS A 415 9.43 7.18 23.20
CA CYS A 415 9.80 8.59 23.37
C CYS A 415 8.86 9.52 22.59
N ALA A 416 8.52 9.15 21.36
CA ALA A 416 7.52 9.88 20.58
C ALA A 416 6.16 9.89 21.29
N ALA A 417 5.68 8.74 21.77
CA ALA A 417 4.44 8.63 22.53
C ALA A 417 4.46 9.49 23.81
N ALA A 418 5.60 9.52 24.51
CA ALA A 418 5.79 10.26 25.75
C ALA A 418 5.77 11.79 25.57
N PHE A 419 6.17 12.28 24.38
CA PHE A 419 6.12 13.69 24.04
C PHE A 419 4.71 14.29 24.19
N ARG A 420 3.68 13.47 23.99
CA ARG A 420 2.28 13.86 24.22
C ARG A 420 1.98 14.27 25.66
N PHE A 421 2.72 13.70 26.61
CA PHE A 421 2.60 13.96 28.03
C PHE A 421 3.69 14.94 28.52
N ASP A 422 4.29 15.70 27.60
CA ASP A 422 5.39 16.65 27.85
C ASP A 422 6.68 16.02 28.40
N PHE A 423 6.85 14.69 28.24
CA PHE A 423 8.11 14.02 28.54
C PHE A 423 9.03 14.01 27.32
N LYS A 424 10.25 14.53 27.52
CA LYS A 424 11.32 14.50 26.50
C LYS A 424 12.36 13.48 26.90
N TRP A 425 12.26 12.29 26.32
CA TRP A 425 13.21 11.20 26.54
C TRP A 425 14.10 11.02 25.31
N ASN A 426 15.34 10.59 25.52
CA ASN A 426 16.26 10.26 24.43
C ASN A 426 16.07 8.77 24.06
N PRO A 427 15.68 8.44 22.83
CA PRO A 427 15.54 7.04 22.41
C PRO A 427 16.89 6.30 22.30
N GLY A 428 18.00 7.05 22.32
CA GLY A 428 19.34 6.55 22.05
C GLY A 428 19.53 6.24 20.56
N GLY A 429 20.66 5.60 20.25
CA GLY A 429 21.03 5.28 18.88
C GLY A 429 21.93 6.34 18.24
N GLY A 430 21.91 6.40 16.92
CA GLY A 430 22.72 7.32 16.12
C GLY A 430 23.81 6.62 15.33
N THR A 431 24.66 7.41 14.69
CA THR A 431 25.76 6.94 13.86
C THR A 431 26.99 6.72 14.72
N SER A 432 27.45 5.48 14.85
CA SER A 432 28.58 5.12 15.70
C SER A 432 29.51 4.11 15.01
N SER A 433 30.74 3.98 15.53
CA SER A 433 31.73 3.04 15.02
C SER A 433 32.57 2.45 16.15
N GLY A 434 33.21 1.30 15.90
CA GLY A 434 34.13 0.67 16.85
C GLY A 434 33.53 0.45 18.25
N LYS A 435 34.25 0.88 19.28
CA LYS A 435 33.89 0.67 20.70
C LYS A 435 32.57 1.34 21.10
N ASP A 436 32.22 2.47 20.47
CA ASP A 436 30.98 3.19 20.79
C ASP A 436 29.76 2.40 20.32
N LEU A 437 29.84 1.87 19.10
CA LEU A 437 28.80 1.00 18.55
C LEU A 437 28.66 -0.26 19.40
N ASP A 438 29.76 -0.88 19.82
CA ASP A 438 29.72 -2.06 20.69
C ASP A 438 29.15 -1.73 22.07
N THR A 439 29.45 -0.55 22.61
CA THR A 439 28.87 -0.08 23.88
C THR A 439 27.36 0.11 23.77
N GLN A 440 26.88 0.66 22.67
CA GLN A 440 25.43 0.84 22.42
C GLN A 440 24.70 -0.50 22.22
N LYS A 441 25.39 -1.53 21.70
CA LYS A 441 24.82 -2.88 21.55
C LYS A 441 24.77 -3.66 22.87
N ARG A 442 25.57 -3.32 23.88
CA ARG A 442 25.67 -4.09 25.13
C ARG A 442 24.29 -4.21 25.80
N GLY A 443 23.85 -5.45 26.03
CA GLY A 443 22.54 -5.75 26.61
C GLY A 443 21.35 -5.60 25.65
N GLY A 444 21.60 -5.27 24.38
CA GLY A 444 20.58 -5.17 23.34
C GLY A 444 20.41 -6.47 22.55
N GLN A 445 19.30 -6.58 21.83
CA GLN A 445 18.97 -7.66 20.91
C GLN A 445 18.97 -7.15 19.47
N ASP A 446 19.86 -7.67 18.62
CA ASP A 446 19.87 -7.33 17.19
C ASP A 446 18.65 -7.93 16.49
N VAL A 447 17.78 -7.07 15.97
CA VAL A 447 16.58 -7.45 15.20
C VAL A 447 16.65 -6.98 13.74
N THR A 448 17.84 -6.58 13.26
CA THR A 448 18.05 -6.07 11.88
C THR A 448 17.53 -7.03 10.81
N ASN A 449 17.76 -8.33 11.04
CA ASN A 449 17.39 -9.42 10.14
C ASN A 449 16.18 -10.22 10.66
N ASP A 450 15.44 -9.72 11.65
CA ASP A 450 14.20 -10.36 12.07
C ASP A 450 13.16 -10.20 10.95
N ARG A 451 13.16 -11.20 10.07
CA ARG A 451 12.26 -11.31 8.95
C ARG A 451 11.08 -12.22 9.25
N ARG A 452 10.73 -12.54 10.53
CA ARG A 452 9.61 -13.44 10.92
C ARG A 452 8.34 -13.22 10.07
N ASN A 453 8.33 -13.81 8.87
CA ASN A 453 7.44 -13.59 7.72
C ASN A 453 7.43 -12.21 7.01
N PHE A 454 8.25 -11.24 7.42
CA PHE A 454 8.21 -9.86 6.88
C PHE A 454 8.93 -9.67 5.53
N ARG A 455 8.18 -9.38 4.47
CA ARG A 455 8.66 -8.88 3.16
C ARG A 455 8.84 -7.35 3.20
N LYS A 456 10.06 -6.88 3.50
CA LYS A 456 10.42 -5.43 3.54
C LYS A 456 10.06 -4.66 2.26
N GLU A 457 10.15 -5.32 1.11
CA GLU A 457 9.84 -4.73 -0.20
C GLU A 457 8.36 -4.37 -0.38
N MET A 458 7.47 -4.93 0.45
CA MET A 458 6.02 -4.83 0.32
C MET A 458 5.36 -4.13 1.50
N SER A 459 6.13 -3.55 2.42
CA SER A 459 5.57 -2.70 3.48
C SER A 459 5.68 -1.24 3.07
N LEU A 460 4.65 -0.43 3.33
CA LEU A 460 4.79 1.00 3.17
C LEU A 460 5.92 1.47 4.11
N PRO A 461 6.94 2.18 3.60
CA PRO A 461 7.91 2.92 4.42
C PRO A 461 7.26 4.12 5.10
N LEU A 462 5.93 4.17 5.13
CA LEU A 462 5.19 5.25 5.71
C LEU A 462 5.52 5.31 7.19
N ARG A 463 5.92 6.51 7.58
CA ARG A 463 5.82 7.02 8.94
C ARG A 463 4.32 7.29 9.15
N ILE A 464 3.56 6.26 9.53
CA ILE A 464 2.09 6.24 9.45
C ILE A 464 1.45 7.01 10.60
N THR A 465 2.11 7.06 11.75
CA THR A 465 1.60 7.78 12.92
C THR A 465 2.25 9.16 13.05
N PRO A 466 1.58 10.12 13.72
CA PRO A 466 2.22 11.36 14.17
C PRO A 466 3.51 11.12 14.98
N LEU A 467 3.63 9.92 15.57
CA LEU A 467 4.77 9.48 16.39
C LEU A 467 5.94 8.96 15.54
N ASP A 468 5.71 8.58 14.28
CA ASP A 468 6.77 8.14 13.37
C ASP A 468 7.54 9.32 12.75
N MET A 469 7.06 10.57 12.91
CA MET A 469 7.62 11.77 12.26
C MET A 469 8.86 12.34 12.94
N TYR A 470 9.22 11.88 14.14
CA TYR A 470 10.43 12.35 14.81
C TYR A 470 11.67 11.65 14.23
N GLU A 471 12.36 12.34 13.34
CA GLU A 471 13.80 12.13 13.18
C GLU A 471 14.48 12.63 14.46
N PHE A 472 14.89 11.69 15.30
CA PHE A 472 15.76 11.95 16.45
C PHE A 472 17.22 11.89 16.03
#